data_AF-M4BV92-F1
#
_entry.id   AF-M4BV92-F1
#
_cell.length_a   1.000
_cell.length_b   1.000
_cell.length_c   1.000
_cell.angle_alpha   90.00
_cell.angle_beta   90.00
_cell.angle_gamma   90.00
#
_symmetry.space_group_name_H-M   'P 1'
#
loop_
_entity.id
_entity.type
_entity.pdbx_description
1 polymer ?
#
loop_
_entity_poly.entity_id
_entity_poly.type
_entity_poly.pdbx_seq_one_letter_code
_entity_poly.pdbx_strand_id
1 'polypeptide(L)'
;MATLLAPRVSMRYLNLCKKLLQRRQMEEVFEERAAAKRCAFPGCVQLLSTTSGKFRVSLARHEIYDARYERQFCSLACLKIYGVGVIL
;
A
#
# COMPACT_ATOMS: atom_id res chain seq x y z
N MET A 1 5.58 2.88 12.43
CA MET A 1 5.09 2.58 11.05
C MET A 1 4.87 3.84 10.19
N ALA A 2 4.64 5.02 10.78
CA ALA A 2 4.40 6.28 10.05
C ALA A 2 5.40 6.62 8.93
N THR A 3 6.68 6.24 9.06
CA THR A 3 7.72 6.50 8.04
C THR A 3 7.41 5.84 6.69
N LEU A 4 6.70 4.70 6.67
CA LEU A 4 6.32 4.03 5.42
C LEU A 4 5.16 4.75 4.69
N LEU A 5 4.50 5.68 5.36
CA LEU A 5 3.46 6.54 4.79
C LEU A 5 4.04 7.83 4.19
N ALA A 6 5.35 8.08 4.38
CA ALA A 6 6.02 9.24 3.83
C ALA A 6 5.91 9.29 2.29
N PRO A 7 5.96 10.49 1.68
CA PRO A 7 5.85 10.65 0.23
C PRO A 7 6.84 9.82 -0.58
N ARG A 8 8.05 9.63 -0.04
CA ARG A 8 9.11 8.83 -0.63
C ARG A 8 9.80 8.05 0.46
N VAL A 9 9.88 6.73 0.28
CA VAL A 9 10.65 5.84 1.15
C VAL A 9 11.86 5.34 0.38
N SER A 10 13.04 5.41 0.98
CA SER A 10 14.25 4.89 0.33
C SER A 10 14.18 3.36 0.21
N MET A 11 14.69 2.81 -0.89
CA MET A 11 14.70 1.35 -1.09
C MET A 11 15.49 0.62 0.00
N ARG A 12 16.56 1.24 0.50
CA ARG A 12 17.38 0.70 1.59
C ARG A 12 16.55 0.55 2.87
N TYR A 13 15.78 1.56 3.25
CA TYR A 13 14.91 1.50 4.43
C TYR A 13 13.77 0.50 4.21
N LEU A 14 13.17 0.49 3.03
CA LEU A 14 12.11 -0.44 2.66
C LEU A 14 12.56 -1.90 2.80
N ASN A 15 13.77 -2.22 2.33
CA ASN A 15 14.36 -3.55 2.44
C ASN A 15 14.62 -3.97 3.90
N LEU A 16 14.95 -3.01 4.78
CA LEU A 16 15.07 -3.28 6.21
C LEU A 16 13.70 -3.56 6.83
N CYS A 17 12.70 -2.72 6.54
CA CYS A 17 11.34 -2.92 7.00
C CYS A 17 10.77 -4.27 6.56
N LYS A 18 11.05 -4.72 5.33
CA LYS A 18 10.61 -6.03 4.83
C LYS A 18 11.08 -7.21 5.69
N LYS A 19 12.23 -7.08 6.38
CA LYS A 19 12.74 -8.13 7.28
C LYS A 19 12.08 -8.12 8.66
N LEU A 20 11.44 -7.01 9.03
CA LEU A 20 10.90 -6.77 10.36
C LEU A 20 9.37 -6.84 10.39
N LEU A 21 8.72 -6.47 9.30
CA LEU A 21 7.28 -6.38 9.21
C LEU A 21 6.68 -7.69 8.75
N GLN A 22 5.65 -8.12 9.47
CA GLN A 22 4.79 -9.19 9.03
C GLN A 22 3.96 -8.72 7.83
N ARG A 23 3.54 -9.68 7.03
CA ARG A 23 2.68 -9.46 5.86
C ARG A 23 1.48 -8.55 6.16
N ARG A 24 0.72 -8.84 7.22
CA ARG A 24 -0.44 -8.03 7.64
C ARG A 24 -0.11 -6.56 7.90
N GLN A 25 1.08 -6.28 8.44
CA GLN A 25 1.52 -4.91 8.73
C GLN A 25 1.91 -4.17 7.44
N MET A 26 2.41 -4.89 6.43
CA MET A 26 2.64 -4.29 5.10
C MET A 26 1.35 -4.07 4.33
N GLU A 27 0.38 -4.98 4.44
CA GLU A 27 -0.97 -4.80 3.87
C GLU A 27 -1.66 -3.57 4.47
N GLU A 28 -1.56 -3.36 5.79
CA GLU A 28 -1.99 -2.13 6.46
C GLU A 28 -1.33 -0.89 5.85
N VAL A 29 -0.01 -0.90 5.67
CA VAL A 29 0.71 0.22 5.01
C VAL A 29 0.18 0.49 3.60
N PHE A 30 -0.22 -0.54 2.85
CA PHE A 30 -0.78 -0.36 1.52
C PHE A 30 -2.16 0.28 1.55
N GLU A 31 -3.02 -0.18 2.46
CA GLU A 31 -4.35 0.39 2.70
C GLU A 31 -4.25 1.88 3.07
N GLU A 32 -3.39 2.22 4.03
CA GLU A 32 -3.17 3.59 4.50
C GLU A 32 -2.64 4.51 3.40
N ARG A 33 -1.67 4.04 2.60
CA ARG A 33 -1.13 4.82 1.48
C ARG A 33 -2.19 5.05 0.40
N ALA A 34 -3.00 4.04 0.10
CA ALA A 34 -4.09 4.15 -0.86
C ALA A 34 -5.16 5.14 -0.37
N ALA A 35 -5.52 5.10 0.92
CA ALA A 35 -6.41 6.08 1.55
C ALA A 35 -5.86 7.51 1.42
N ALA A 36 -4.54 7.68 1.56
CA ALA A 36 -3.84 8.94 1.32
C ALA A 36 -3.66 9.31 -0.18
N LYS A 37 -4.33 8.61 -1.11
CA LYS A 37 -4.23 8.77 -2.57
C LYS A 37 -2.80 8.61 -3.11
N ARG A 38 -1.99 7.78 -2.47
CA ARG A 38 -0.63 7.44 -2.90
C ARG A 38 -0.57 5.99 -3.34
N CYS A 39 0.34 5.69 -4.27
CA CYS A 39 0.64 4.30 -4.60
C CYS A 39 1.06 3.54 -3.34
N ALA A 40 0.47 2.36 -3.13
CA ALA A 40 0.74 1.47 -2.02
C ALA A 40 2.21 1.06 -1.94
N PHE A 41 2.91 0.97 -3.07
CA PHE A 41 4.35 0.72 -3.07
C PHE A 41 5.09 1.93 -2.45
N PRO A 42 5.75 1.81 -1.27
CA PRO A 42 6.28 3.00 -0.58
C PRO A 42 7.50 3.64 -1.24
N GLY A 43 8.20 2.90 -2.09
CA GLY A 43 9.26 3.45 -2.94
C GLY A 43 8.74 4.30 -4.10
N CYS A 44 7.43 4.26 -4.38
CA CYS A 44 6.78 5.06 -5.41
C CYS A 44 6.31 6.40 -4.86
N VAL A 45 6.51 7.45 -5.66
CA VAL A 45 6.05 8.82 -5.36
C VAL A 45 4.75 9.17 -6.09
N GLN A 46 4.26 8.30 -6.97
CA GLN A 46 3.07 8.54 -7.79
C GLN A 46 1.81 8.57 -6.94
N LEU A 47 0.93 9.52 -7.23
CA LEU A 47 -0.41 9.60 -6.66
C LEU A 47 -1.37 8.71 -7.44
N LEU A 48 -2.35 8.14 -6.74
CA LEU A 48 -3.45 7.43 -7.38
C LEU A 48 -4.44 8.46 -7.92
N SER A 49 -4.90 8.25 -9.15
CA SER A 49 -6.06 8.99 -9.65
C SER A 49 -7.27 8.60 -8.82
N THR A 50 -8.14 9.57 -8.53
CA THR A 50 -9.44 9.30 -7.91
C THR A 50 -10.22 8.38 -8.84
N THR A 51 -10.30 7.09 -8.47
CA THR A 51 -11.10 6.12 -9.21
C THR A 51 -12.36 5.82 -8.42
N SER A 52 -13.51 5.82 -9.09
CA SER A 52 -14.77 5.35 -8.50
C SER A 52 -14.72 3.83 -8.38
N GLY A 53 -14.87 3.32 -7.15
CA GLY A 53 -14.66 1.91 -6.80
C GLY A 53 -15.65 1.41 -5.76
N LYS A 54 -15.69 0.08 -5.58
CA LYS A 54 -16.45 -0.57 -4.51
C LYS A 54 -15.62 -0.47 -3.25
N PHE A 55 -16.18 -0.02 -2.13
CA PHE A 55 -15.45 0.12 -0.88
C PHE A 55 -15.62 -1.10 0.04
N ARG A 56 -14.60 -1.44 0.83
CA ARG A 56 -14.65 -2.34 2.00
C ARG A 56 -14.67 -1.49 3.26
N VAL A 57 -15.56 -1.81 4.19
CA VAL A 57 -15.62 -1.15 5.49
C VAL A 57 -14.99 -2.06 6.54
N SER A 58 -13.97 -1.59 7.24
CA SER A 58 -13.42 -2.26 8.40
C SER A 58 -14.09 -1.72 9.66
N LEU A 59 -14.95 -2.53 10.27
CA LEU A 59 -15.59 -2.18 11.54
C LEU A 59 -14.61 -2.22 12.71
N ALA A 60 -13.56 -3.03 12.63
CA ALA A 60 -12.52 -3.09 13.67
C ALA A 60 -11.64 -1.83 13.71
N ARG A 61 -11.47 -1.16 12.55
CA ARG A 61 -10.67 0.06 12.42
C ARG A 61 -11.49 1.33 12.18
N HIS A 62 -12.81 1.21 12.02
CA HIS A 62 -13.72 2.29 11.63
C HIS A 62 -13.29 3.04 10.35
N GLU A 63 -12.82 2.31 9.34
CA GLU A 63 -12.28 2.89 8.10
C GLU A 63 -12.86 2.25 6.83
N ILE A 64 -12.83 3.01 5.72
CA ILE A 64 -13.39 2.62 4.42
C ILE A 64 -12.25 2.57 3.38
N TYR A 65 -11.98 1.40 2.80
CA TYR A 65 -10.92 1.15 1.82
C TYR A 65 -11.49 0.82 0.44
N ASP A 66 -10.75 1.03 -0.64
CA ASP A 66 -11.15 0.53 -1.97
C ASP A 66 -10.96 -1.00 -2.04
N ALA A 67 -11.97 -1.75 -2.50
CA ALA A 67 -12.06 -3.20 -2.31
C ALA A 67 -11.08 -4.01 -3.17
N ARG A 68 -10.54 -3.41 -4.23
CA ARG A 68 -9.64 -4.09 -5.17
C ARG A 68 -8.20 -3.77 -4.82
N TYR A 69 -7.48 -4.76 -4.28
CA TYR A 69 -6.07 -4.65 -3.92
C TYR A 69 -5.18 -4.07 -5.03
N GLU A 70 -5.42 -4.46 -6.29
CA GLU A 70 -4.66 -3.98 -7.45
C GLU A 70 -4.77 -2.47 -7.67
N ARG A 71 -5.90 -1.85 -7.29
CA ARG A 71 -6.13 -0.41 -7.45
C ARG A 71 -5.37 0.43 -6.44
N GLN A 72 -4.78 -0.20 -5.43
CA GLN A 72 -3.89 0.48 -4.48
C GLN A 72 -2.55 0.83 -5.14
N PHE A 73 -2.24 0.30 -6.33
CA PHE A 73 -0.98 0.54 -7.04
C PHE A 73 -1.20 1.39 -8.28
N CYS A 74 -0.28 2.31 -8.56
CA CYS A 74 -0.36 3.18 -9.75
C CYS A 74 -0.06 2.46 -11.07
N SER A 75 0.54 1.26 -11.01
CA SER A 75 0.86 0.45 -12.19
C SER A 75 1.04 -1.02 -11.83
N LEU A 76 0.87 -1.89 -12.84
CA LEU A 76 1.16 -3.32 -12.71
C LEU A 76 2.62 -3.59 -12.33
N ALA A 77 3.56 -2.70 -12.68
CA ALA A 77 4.95 -2.81 -12.24
C ALA A 77 5.06 -2.66 -10.71
N CYS A 78 4.42 -1.65 -10.12
CA CYS A 78 4.42 -1.46 -8.67
C CYS A 78 3.73 -2.63 -7.95
N LEU A 79 2.65 -3.16 -8.53
CA LEU A 79 1.99 -4.36 -8.05
C LEU A 79 2.92 -5.60 -8.14
N LYS A 80 3.70 -5.77 -9.21
CA LYS A 80 4.59 -6.94 -9.33
C LYS A 80 5.80 -6.87 -8.41
N ILE A 81 6.38 -5.68 -8.22
CA ILE A 81 7.56 -5.49 -7.35
C ILE A 81 7.23 -5.83 -5.89
N TYR A 82 6.00 -5.58 -5.42
CA TYR A 82 5.66 -5.75 -4.00
C TYR A 82 4.43 -6.61 -3.69
N GLY A 83 3.52 -6.82 -4.64
CA GLY A 83 2.30 -7.62 -4.47
C GLY A 83 2.50 -9.12 -4.68
N VAL A 84 3.54 -9.56 -5.40
CA VAL A 84 3.71 -10.99 -5.73
C VAL A 84 4.34 -11.80 -4.59
N GLY A 85 5.13 -11.17 -3.70
CA GLY A 85 5.59 -11.82 -2.45
C GLY A 85 4.50 -11.93 -1.38
N VAL A 86 3.27 -11.53 -1.71
CA VAL A 86 2.08 -11.52 -0.86
C VAL A 86 0.98 -12.38 -1.54
N ILE A 87 1.25 -13.11 -2.62
CA ILE A 87 0.25 -14.01 -3.25
C ILE A 87 0.78 -15.45 -3.42
N LEU A 88 2.07 -15.69 -3.12
CA LEU A 88 2.67 -17.03 -2.99
C LEU A 88 3.19 -17.24 -1.57
#